data_AF-A0A935GTC4-F1
#
_entry.id   AF-A0A935GTC4-F1
#
_cell.length_a   1.000
_cell.length_b   1.000
_cell.length_c   1.000
_cell.angle_alpha   90.00
_cell.angle_beta   90.00
_cell.angle_gamma   90.00
#
_symmetry.space_group_name_H-M   'P 1'
#
loop_
_entity.id
_entity.type
_entity.pdbx_description
1 polymer ?
#
loop_
_entity_poly.entity_id
_entity_poly.type
_entity_poly.pdbx_seq_one_letter_code
_entity_poly.pdbx_strand_id
1 'polypeptide(L)' 'MATYQLMCWQDIPAVVEASDAGKVHKVPLSPRFQELIDLMAMKQGMAGTDAYLDQWKKRA' A
#
# COMPACT_ATOMS: atom_id res chain seq x y z
N MET A 1 -3.53 -22.22 -7.13
CA MET A 1 -4.47 -21.38 -6.36
C MET A 1 -3.97 -19.96 -6.48
N ALA A 2 -4.83 -19.05 -6.93
CA ALA A 2 -4.51 -17.64 -6.99
C ALA A 2 -4.46 -17.07 -5.55
N THR A 3 -3.36 -16.44 -5.19
CA THR A 3 -3.19 -15.73 -3.92
C THR A 3 -3.16 -14.25 -4.19
N TYR A 4 -3.90 -13.45 -3.45
CA TYR A 4 -3.80 -11.99 -3.52
C TYR A 4 -3.15 -11.47 -2.24
N GLN A 5 -2.40 -10.39 -2.36
CA GLN A 5 -1.76 -9.68 -1.27
C GLN A 5 -2.11 -8.21 -1.41
N LEU A 6 -2.53 -7.59 -0.33
CA LEU A 6 -2.83 -6.17 -0.23
C LEU A 6 -1.63 -5.46 0.39
N MET A 7 -1.13 -4.45 -0.29
CA MET A 7 -0.10 -3.57 0.22
C MET A 7 -0.78 -2.36 0.86
N CYS A 8 -0.71 -2.29 2.19
CA CYS A 8 -1.33 -1.27 3.00
C CYS A 8 -0.26 -0.39 3.65
N TRP A 9 -0.51 0.91 3.70
CA TRP A 9 0.26 1.85 4.50
C TRP A 9 -0.54 2.17 5.76
N GLN A 10 -0.04 1.75 6.93
CA GLN A 10 -0.82 1.70 8.18
C GLN A 10 -2.13 0.91 8.03
N ASP A 11 -3.25 1.58 7.78
CA ASP A 11 -4.59 1.03 7.59
C ASP A 11 -5.17 1.32 6.18
N ILE A 12 -4.40 1.98 5.32
CA ILE A 12 -4.86 2.45 4.01
C ILE A 12 -4.30 1.53 2.91
N PRO A 13 -5.14 0.81 2.15
CA PRO A 13 -4.69 -0.02 1.04
C PRO A 13 -4.27 0.85 -0.16
N ALA A 14 -3.08 0.63 -0.69
CA ALA A 14 -2.55 1.38 -1.84
C ALA A 14 -2.41 0.54 -3.11
N VAL A 15 -2.01 -0.72 -2.99
CA VAL A 15 -1.76 -1.61 -4.15
C VAL A 15 -2.29 -3.01 -3.84
N VAL A 16 -2.92 -3.63 -4.83
CA VAL A 16 -3.29 -5.06 -4.80
C VAL A 16 -2.32 -5.84 -5.68
N GLU A 17 -1.70 -6.88 -5.13
CA GLU A 17 -0.81 -7.79 -5.83
C GLU A 17 -1.46 -9.18 -5.90
N ALA A 18 -1.95 -9.58 -7.06
CA ALA A 18 -2.49 -10.92 -7.29
C ALA A 18 -1.43 -11.80 -7.94
N SER A 19 -1.13 -12.93 -7.33
CA SER A 19 -0.21 -13.94 -7.83
C SER A 19 -0.99 -15.20 -8.19
N ASP A 20 -0.98 -15.59 -9.48
CA ASP A 20 -1.59 -16.82 -9.96
C ASP A 20 -0.60 -17.60 -10.83
N ALA A 21 -0.30 -18.84 -10.43
CA ALA A 21 0.52 -19.79 -11.19
C ALA A 21 1.82 -19.22 -11.80
N GLY A 22 2.49 -18.30 -11.07
CA GLY A 22 3.74 -17.65 -11.51
C GLY A 22 3.58 -16.29 -12.20
N LYS A 23 2.35 -15.83 -12.45
CA LYS A 23 2.05 -14.48 -12.92
C LYS A 23 1.71 -13.58 -11.73
N VAL A 24 2.44 -12.48 -11.60
CA VAL A 24 2.18 -11.45 -10.59
C VAL A 24 1.55 -10.24 -11.28
N HIS A 25 0.32 -9.91 -10.90
CA HIS A 25 -0.41 -8.74 -11.34
C HIS A 25 -0.47 -7.72 -10.20
N LYS A 26 0.19 -6.58 -10.39
CA LYS A 26 0.10 -5.45 -9.47
C LYS A 26 -0.86 -4.43 -10.02
N VAL A 27 -1.91 -4.15 -9.27
CA VAL A 27 -2.93 -3.15 -9.61
C VAL A 27 -2.90 -2.06 -8.54
N PRO A 28 -2.42 -0.85 -8.85
CA PRO A 28 -2.55 0.27 -7.94
C PRO A 28 -4.04 0.60 -7.74
N LEU A 29 -4.43 0.90 -6.50
CA LEU A 29 -5.77 1.39 -6.21
C LEU A 29 -5.95 2.83 -6.72
N SER A 30 -7.18 3.34 -6.56
CA SER A 30 -7.54 4.71 -6.92
C SER A 30 -6.55 5.73 -6.30
N PRO A 31 -6.18 6.79 -7.03
CA PRO A 31 -5.25 7.82 -6.55
C PRO A 31 -5.71 8.50 -5.25
N ARG A 32 -7.00 8.45 -4.92
CA ARG A 32 -7.53 8.92 -3.62
C ARG A 32 -6.88 8.26 -2.41
N PHE A 33 -6.47 6.99 -2.53
CA PHE A 33 -5.77 6.29 -1.46
C PHE A 33 -4.35 6.85 -1.25
N GLN A 34 -3.66 7.19 -2.34
CA GLN A 34 -2.35 7.85 -2.26
C GLN A 34 -2.48 9.25 -1.66
N GLU A 35 -3.50 10.02 -2.06
CA GLU A 35 -3.79 11.33 -1.45
C GLU A 35 -4.08 11.22 0.05
N LEU A 36 -4.85 10.21 0.49
CA LEU A 36 -5.10 9.97 1.91
C LEU A 36 -3.83 9.60 2.68
N ILE A 37 -2.95 8.78 2.08
CA ILE A 37 -1.64 8.44 2.65
C ILE A 37 -0.79 9.70 2.80
N ASP A 38 -0.72 10.54 1.77
CA ASP A 38 0.03 11.79 1.81
C ASP A 38 -0.53 12.75 2.86
N LEU A 39 -1.86 12.87 2.96
CA LEU A 39 -2.51 13.69 3.99
C LEU A 39 -2.24 13.15 5.40
N MET A 40 -2.31 11.84 5.62
CA MET A 40 -1.98 11.21 6.90
C MET A 40 -0.49 11.39 7.24
N ALA A 41 0.40 11.16 6.28
CA ALA A 41 1.84 11.33 6.46
C ALA A 41 2.20 12.77 6.80
N MET A 42 1.60 13.74 6.10
CA MET A 42 1.72 15.16 6.40
C MET A 42 1.17 15.49 7.80
N LYS A 43 -0.02 14.96 8.15
CA LYS A 43 -0.66 15.18 9.46
C LYS A 43 0.15 14.59 10.62
N GLN A 44 0.78 13.44 10.41
CA GLN A 44 1.65 12.78 11.39
C GLN A 44 3.07 13.39 11.43
N GLY A 45 3.40 14.32 10.52
CA GLY A 45 4.75 14.86 10.37
C GLY A 45 5.78 13.81 9.90
N MET A 46 5.30 12.70 9.31
CA MET A 46 6.12 11.59 8.80
C MET A 46 6.37 11.70 7.29
N ALA A 47 5.91 12.78 6.66
CA ALA A 47 6.11 13.03 5.24
C ALA A 47 7.61 13.12 4.92
N GLY A 48 8.09 12.22 4.05
CA GLY A 48 9.48 12.17 3.61
C GLY A 48 10.48 11.61 4.64
N THR A 49 10.00 10.98 5.72
CA THR A 49 10.84 10.37 6.76
C THR A 49 10.84 8.85 6.65
N ASP A 50 11.82 8.17 7.26
CA ASP A 50 11.86 6.70 7.31
C ASP A 50 10.59 6.07 7.91
N ALA A 51 9.91 6.77 8.81
CA ALA A 51 8.62 6.37 9.36
C ALA A 51 7.54 6.17 8.28
N TYR A 52 7.62 6.86 7.14
CA TYR A 52 6.74 6.61 6.00
C TYR A 52 7.02 5.25 5.37
N LEU A 53 8.29 4.89 5.17
CA LEU A 53 8.67 3.63 4.54
C LEU A 53 8.42 2.43 5.48
N ASP A 54 8.57 2.64 6.79
CA ASP A 54 8.41 1.60 7.82
C ASP A 54 6.95 1.14 8.01
N GLN A 55 5.99 1.98 7.65
CA GLN A 55 4.56 1.69 7.84
C GLN A 55 3.93 0.87 6.71
N TRP A 56 4.70 0.55 5.67
CA TRP A 56 4.25 -0.30 4.58
C TRP A 56 4.19 -1.76 5.03
N LYS A 57 2.98 -2.34 5.03
CA LYS A 57 2.73 -3.73 5.40
C LYS A 57 2.02 -4.46 4.28
N LYS A 58 2.45 -5.69 4.03
CA LYS A 58 1.76 -6.62 3.12
C LYS A 58 0.83 -7.49 3.94
N ARG A 59 -0.45 -7.54 3.56
CA ARG A 59 -1.47 -8.41 4.13
C ARG A 59 -1.86 -9.44 3.08
N ALA A 60 -1.66 -10.72 3.40
CA ALA A 60 -2.13 -11.85 2.59
C ALA A 60 -3.52 -12.29 3.06
#